data_AF-A0A2E8GRK9-F1
#
_entry.id   AF-A0A2E8GRK9-F1
#
_cell.length_a   1.000
_cell.length_b   1.000
_cell.length_c   1.000
_cell.angle_alpha   90.00
_cell.angle_beta   90.00
_cell.angle_gamma   90.00
#
_symmetry.space_group_name_H-M   'P 1'
#
loop_
_entity.id
_entity.type
_entity.pdbx_description
1 polymer ?
#
loop_
_entity_poly.entity_id
_entity_poly.type
_entity_poly.pdbx_seq_one_letter_code
_entity_poly.pdbx_strand_id
1 'polypeptide(L)'
;MDIAPVVRGSFPPARHWKPHMPEMLRLLFALFVLVTFGVVAAPEVQAQKRTGLAIESFQITMGTLQNLRREGLPESLLLVLGTLKDRRFPAKNAFVAALGALSTTAQNPDETELILHYAGAERLRIRADEFSSDLNAGEALFRGNVHGWVSRENLEFTMLKLQINRLKEPLGERLTGAGAVWFRQWNRELNADYMVFQRGWQGKRRDSEFLNEQTLQLEGNVRLTTPRGSLRTHKLFADFLHHRAELEGLPTSEGRFRVEANLDLIALPEADEATELRLAGDPNVQRVIVQAYRAVLDADKGEAVFEGEVEMERTPEEMFVRAERIALHADKAQRLQLARAEQDVCLQQPGRVARANRASFDELTKMIVLEGDAEVLSGQYYLRGNRINLFLEVNRGFAQGDETAPIEVTILMDESDTTPTSFSCR
;
A
#
# COMPACT_ATOMS: atom_id res chain seq x y z
N MET A 1 31.09 28.14 -62.33
CA MET A 1 30.61 29.00 -61.24
C MET A 1 29.12 28.80 -61.15
N ASP A 2 28.67 28.07 -60.14
CA ASP A 2 27.38 28.27 -59.48
C ASP A 2 27.35 27.34 -58.26
N ILE A 3 27.34 27.96 -57.09
CA ILE A 3 27.37 27.34 -55.77
C ILE A 3 25.93 27.36 -55.27
N ALA A 4 25.32 26.18 -55.14
CA ALA A 4 24.02 26.03 -54.50
C ALA A 4 24.18 25.96 -52.96
N PRO A 5 23.26 26.58 -52.18
CA PRO A 5 23.44 26.77 -50.74
C PRO A 5 23.05 25.54 -49.91
N VAL A 6 23.80 25.38 -48.81
CA VAL A 6 23.62 24.38 -47.75
C VAL A 6 22.31 24.64 -46.99
N VAL A 7 21.38 23.70 -47.07
CA VAL A 7 20.20 23.65 -46.20
C VAL A 7 20.65 23.12 -44.83
N ARG A 8 20.71 24.01 -43.84
CA ARG A 8 20.86 23.65 -42.42
C ARG A 8 19.55 23.02 -41.94
N GLY A 9 19.54 21.69 -41.82
CA GLY A 9 18.54 20.99 -41.02
C GLY A 9 18.72 21.34 -39.55
N SER A 10 17.75 22.03 -38.98
CA SER A 10 17.60 22.25 -37.55
C SER A 10 17.40 20.92 -36.83
N PHE A 11 18.41 20.47 -36.09
CA PHE A 11 18.22 19.43 -35.07
C PHE A 11 17.34 19.99 -33.94
N PRO A 12 16.29 19.28 -33.49
CA PRO A 12 15.63 19.63 -32.24
C PRO A 12 16.63 19.45 -31.07
N PRO A 13 16.57 20.29 -30.03
CA PRO A 13 17.50 20.23 -28.92
C PRO A 13 17.41 18.88 -28.22
N ALA A 14 18.57 18.29 -27.94
CA ALA A 14 18.74 17.12 -27.11
C ALA A 14 17.94 17.28 -25.82
N ARG A 15 16.89 16.48 -25.65
CA ARG A 15 16.24 16.30 -24.34
C ARG A 15 17.33 15.85 -23.39
N HIS A 16 17.67 16.70 -22.44
CA HIS A 16 18.44 16.32 -21.26
C HIS A 16 17.71 15.15 -20.59
N TRP A 17 18.23 13.95 -20.80
CA TRP A 17 17.92 12.80 -19.98
C TRP A 17 18.45 13.10 -18.58
N LYS A 18 17.56 13.49 -17.67
CA LYS A 18 17.85 13.37 -16.24
C LYS A 18 17.94 11.88 -15.94
N PRO A 19 18.94 11.42 -15.17
CA PRO A 19 19.00 10.03 -14.76
C PRO A 19 17.76 9.76 -13.88
N HIS A 20 16.85 8.92 -14.38
CA HIS A 20 15.77 8.38 -13.59
C HIS A 20 16.38 7.58 -12.43
N MET A 21 16.06 7.99 -11.19
CA MET A 21 16.34 7.19 -10.00
C MET A 21 15.60 5.84 -10.12
N PRO A 22 16.17 4.72 -9.66
CA PRO A 22 15.71 3.40 -10.07
C PRO A 22 14.46 2.94 -9.31
N GLU A 23 13.52 2.38 -10.08
CA GLU A 23 12.08 2.22 -9.79
C GLU A 23 11.67 0.90 -9.12
N MET A 24 12.57 0.19 -8.45
CA MET A 24 12.17 -1.02 -7.69
C MET A 24 12.06 -0.76 -6.18
N LEU A 25 12.52 0.42 -5.77
CA LEU A 25 12.48 0.99 -4.43
C LEU A 25 11.12 0.97 -3.70
N ARG A 26 10.02 0.81 -4.43
CA ARG A 26 8.68 1.14 -3.92
C ARG A 26 7.76 -0.07 -3.76
N LEU A 27 8.11 -1.26 -4.26
CA LEU A 27 7.17 -2.39 -4.31
C LEU A 27 6.73 -2.91 -2.93
N LEU A 28 7.68 -3.05 -1.99
CA LEU A 28 7.42 -3.56 -0.65
C LEU A 28 6.71 -2.53 0.22
N PHE A 29 7.21 -1.29 0.21
CA PHE A 29 6.55 -0.16 0.85
C PHE A 29 5.17 0.11 0.26
N ALA A 30 4.96 -0.09 -1.04
CA ALA A 30 3.67 0.08 -1.72
C ALA A 30 2.62 -0.92 -1.24
N LEU A 31 2.98 -2.21 -1.26
CA LEU A 31 2.09 -3.28 -0.84
C LEU A 31 1.81 -3.18 0.66
N PHE A 32 2.84 -2.82 1.44
CA PHE A 32 2.69 -2.55 2.86
C PHE A 32 1.90 -1.29 3.14
N VAL A 33 2.16 -0.15 2.49
CA VAL A 33 1.37 1.10 2.63
C VAL A 33 -0.06 0.88 2.19
N LEU A 34 -0.32 0.08 1.15
CA LEU A 34 -1.69 -0.22 0.76
C LEU A 34 -2.39 -1.07 1.82
N VAL A 35 -1.73 -2.13 2.29
CA VAL A 35 -2.25 -3.02 3.33
C VAL A 35 -2.29 -2.35 4.71
N THR A 36 -1.43 -1.37 5.00
CA THR A 36 -1.40 -0.64 6.26
C THR A 36 -2.17 0.66 6.20
N PHE A 37 -1.99 1.58 5.26
CA PHE A 37 -2.84 2.79 5.17
C PHE A 37 -4.31 2.48 4.86
N GLY A 38 -4.63 1.35 4.23
CA GLY A 38 -6.01 0.89 4.11
C GLY A 38 -6.60 0.31 5.40
N VAL A 39 -5.74 -0.11 6.33
CA VAL A 39 -6.09 -0.80 7.59
C VAL A 39 -5.84 0.08 8.82
N VAL A 40 -5.00 1.12 8.72
CA VAL A 40 -4.80 2.23 9.66
C VAL A 40 -6.05 3.12 9.73
N ALA A 41 -7.03 2.89 8.84
CA ALA A 41 -8.41 3.36 8.98
C ALA A 41 -9.23 2.56 10.02
N ALA A 42 -8.67 1.48 10.59
CA ALA A 42 -9.17 0.96 11.86
C ALA A 42 -8.98 2.07 12.90
N PRO A 43 -10.02 2.43 13.67
CA PRO A 43 -9.98 3.61 14.50
C PRO A 43 -8.76 3.56 15.43
N GLU A 44 -7.80 4.46 15.20
CA GLU A 44 -6.88 4.86 16.25
C GLU A 44 -7.72 5.55 17.32
N VAL A 45 -8.31 4.76 18.22
CA VAL A 45 -8.82 5.28 19.48
C VAL A 45 -7.60 5.67 20.29
N GLN A 46 -7.01 6.84 20.00
CA GLN A 46 -5.91 7.35 20.79
C GLN A 46 -6.41 7.45 22.23
N ALA A 47 -5.85 6.60 23.09
CA ALA A 47 -6.17 6.56 24.50
C ALA A 47 -5.56 7.76 25.21
N GLN A 48 -6.04 8.96 24.90
CA GLN A 48 -5.66 10.13 25.66
C GLN A 48 -6.50 10.17 26.94
N LYS A 49 -5.82 10.27 28.09
CA LYS A 49 -6.38 10.46 29.45
C LYS A 49 -7.79 11.06 29.45
N ARG A 50 -8.81 10.22 29.71
CA ARG A 50 -10.18 10.68 29.98
C ARG A 50 -10.60 10.26 31.39
N THR A 51 -10.46 11.20 32.32
CA THR A 51 -11.27 11.26 33.54
C THR A 51 -12.37 12.28 33.30
N GLY A 52 -13.64 11.87 33.38
CA GLY A 52 -14.80 12.75 33.34
C GLY A 52 -15.61 12.70 32.03
N LEU A 53 -16.93 12.92 32.17
CA LEU A 53 -17.89 13.10 31.06
C LEU A 53 -17.30 14.01 29.97
N ALA A 54 -17.62 13.74 28.70
CA ALA A 54 -17.08 14.44 27.53
C ALA A 54 -17.25 15.96 27.61
N ILE A 55 -16.25 16.67 28.14
CA ILE A 55 -16.10 18.12 28.00
C ILE A 55 -15.61 18.37 26.58
N GLU A 56 -16.28 19.28 25.86
CA GLU A 56 -15.84 19.72 24.53
C GLU A 56 -14.44 20.34 24.63
N SER A 57 -13.42 19.59 24.21
CA SER A 57 -12.05 20.08 24.13
C SER A 57 -11.55 20.09 22.69
N PHE A 58 -10.66 21.01 22.38
CA PHE A 58 -10.04 21.15 21.07
C PHE A 58 -8.54 20.89 21.18
N GLN A 59 -7.96 20.20 20.20
CA GLN A 59 -6.53 19.89 20.14
C GLN A 59 -6.12 19.64 18.70
N ILE A 60 -5.01 20.24 18.28
CA ILE A 60 -4.37 19.92 17.01
C ILE A 60 -3.47 18.70 17.22
N THR A 61 -3.81 17.59 16.59
CA THR A 61 -2.96 16.38 16.55
C THR A 61 -2.24 16.30 15.21
N MET A 62 -1.37 15.30 15.04
CA MET A 62 -0.80 15.01 13.72
C MET A 62 -1.90 14.67 12.70
N GLY A 63 -2.90 13.87 13.11
CA GLY A 63 -4.06 13.56 12.27
C GLY A 63 -4.85 14.80 11.84
N THR A 64 -5.03 15.77 12.75
CA THR A 64 -5.64 17.07 12.40
C THR A 64 -4.89 17.76 11.27
N LEU A 65 -3.56 17.86 11.35
CA LEU A 65 -2.76 18.52 10.30
C LEU A 65 -2.80 17.76 8.97
N GLN A 66 -2.79 16.42 9.01
CA GLN A 66 -2.89 15.58 7.83
C GLN A 66 -4.24 15.72 7.13
N ASN A 67 -5.34 15.70 7.90
CA ASN A 67 -6.69 15.89 7.36
C ASN A 67 -6.83 17.27 6.73
N LEU A 68 -6.35 18.32 7.41
CA LEU A 68 -6.35 19.68 6.86
C LEU A 68 -5.50 19.82 5.59
N ARG A 69 -4.36 19.15 5.50
CA ARG A 69 -3.57 19.08 4.27
C ARG A 69 -4.34 18.42 3.13
N ARG A 70 -5.07 17.33 3.41
CA ARG A 70 -5.89 16.63 2.41
C ARG A 70 -7.01 17.52 1.87
N GLU A 71 -7.61 18.36 2.71
CA GLU A 71 -8.57 19.41 2.31
C GLU A 71 -7.94 20.53 1.46
N GLY A 72 -6.61 20.51 1.26
CA GLY A 72 -5.89 21.48 0.45
C GLY A 72 -5.49 22.76 1.20
N LEU A 73 -5.44 22.75 2.54
CA LEU A 73 -4.96 23.93 3.28
C LEU A 73 -3.49 24.23 2.93
N PRO A 74 -3.12 25.52 2.78
CA PRO A 74 -1.75 25.92 2.46
C PRO A 74 -0.73 25.43 3.50
N GLU A 75 0.43 24.95 3.05
CA GLU A 75 1.52 24.54 3.97
C GLU A 75 1.97 25.65 4.92
N SER A 76 1.91 26.90 4.49
CA SER A 76 2.20 28.05 5.36
C SER A 76 1.24 28.11 6.57
N LEU A 77 -0.03 27.77 6.39
CA LEU A 77 -1.02 27.70 7.46
C LEU A 77 -0.82 26.44 8.32
N LEU A 78 -0.55 25.29 7.71
CA LEU A 78 -0.30 24.04 8.44
C LEU A 78 0.93 24.14 9.36
N LEU A 79 2.01 24.78 8.90
CA LEU A 79 3.20 25.05 9.70
C LEU A 79 2.88 25.92 10.93
N VAL A 80 2.06 26.94 10.74
CA VAL A 80 1.63 27.84 11.82
C VAL A 80 0.72 27.11 12.81
N LEU A 81 -0.24 26.31 12.34
CA LEU A 81 -1.08 25.46 13.18
C LEU A 81 -0.26 24.42 13.96
N GLY A 82 0.84 23.93 13.37
CA GLY A 82 1.79 23.03 14.03
C GLY A 82 2.36 23.57 15.34
N THR A 83 2.39 24.89 15.54
CA THR A 83 2.83 25.51 16.81
C THR A 83 1.87 25.27 17.98
N LEU A 84 0.61 24.91 17.71
CA LEU A 84 -0.40 24.53 18.72
C LEU A 84 -0.56 23.01 18.84
N LYS A 85 0.28 22.23 18.15
CA LYS A 85 0.23 20.78 18.19
C LYS A 85 0.33 20.29 19.64
N ASP A 86 -0.55 19.34 19.97
CA ASP A 86 -0.66 18.67 21.26
C ASP A 86 -1.02 19.58 22.47
N ARG A 87 -1.31 20.87 22.24
CA ARG A 87 -1.96 21.73 23.24
C ARG A 87 -3.46 21.45 23.30
N ARG A 88 -3.96 21.18 24.50
CA ARG A 88 -5.38 20.96 24.76
C ARG A 88 -6.08 22.24 25.20
N PHE A 89 -7.16 22.58 24.52
CA PHE A 89 -8.03 23.71 24.82
C PHE A 89 -9.35 23.21 25.39
N PRO A 90 -9.76 23.68 26.58
CA PRO A 90 -10.94 23.14 27.27
C PRO A 90 -12.28 23.66 26.73
N ALA A 91 -12.26 24.63 25.80
CA ALA A 91 -13.45 25.21 25.21
C ALA A 91 -13.16 25.79 23.81
N LYS A 92 -14.20 25.88 22.97
CA LYS A 92 -14.14 26.44 21.61
C LYS A 92 -13.56 27.86 21.60
N ASN A 93 -14.06 28.74 22.47
CA ASN A 93 -13.65 30.16 22.49
C ASN A 93 -12.15 30.33 22.79
N ALA A 94 -11.59 29.50 23.69
CA ALA A 94 -10.17 29.53 24.01
C ALA A 94 -9.32 29.06 22.82
N PHE A 95 -9.78 28.05 22.08
CA PHE A 95 -9.12 27.57 20.88
C PHE A 95 -9.18 28.60 19.75
N VAL A 96 -10.34 29.20 19.49
CA VAL A 96 -10.50 30.27 18.48
C VAL A 96 -9.63 31.49 18.82
N ALA A 97 -9.53 31.86 20.10
CA ALA A 97 -8.63 32.94 20.53
C ALA A 97 -7.15 32.61 20.25
N ALA A 98 -6.74 31.36 20.48
CA ALA A 98 -5.40 30.89 20.17
C ALA A 98 -5.13 30.87 18.65
N LEU A 99 -6.09 30.43 17.84
CA LEU A 99 -6.00 30.50 16.38
C LEU A 99 -5.85 31.96 15.89
N GLY A 100 -6.65 32.88 16.43
CA GLY A 100 -6.56 34.31 16.08
C GLY A 100 -5.24 34.96 16.48
N ALA A 101 -4.53 34.42 17.47
CA ALA A 101 -3.21 34.89 17.88
C ALA A 101 -2.07 34.40 16.96
N LEU A 102 -2.30 33.37 16.15
CA LEU A 102 -1.26 32.76 15.32
C LEU A 102 -0.95 33.50 14.01
N SER A 103 -1.93 34.17 13.37
CA SER A 103 -1.72 35.08 12.22
C SER A 103 -3.03 35.64 11.62
N THR A 104 -2.89 36.69 10.80
CA THR A 104 -3.93 37.32 9.94
C THR A 104 -4.45 36.43 8.80
N THR A 105 -3.90 35.23 8.60
CA THR A 105 -4.22 34.30 7.51
C THR A 105 -5.44 33.41 7.77
N ALA A 106 -5.73 33.06 9.03
CA ALA A 106 -6.95 32.31 9.41
C ALA A 106 -8.19 33.23 9.48
N GLN A 107 -8.29 34.24 8.62
CA GLN A 107 -9.45 35.12 8.52
C GLN A 107 -10.54 34.57 7.60
N ASN A 108 -10.23 33.52 6.83
CA ASN A 108 -11.23 32.82 6.04
C ASN A 108 -12.17 32.03 6.98
N PRO A 109 -13.47 32.36 7.02
CA PRO A 109 -14.43 31.64 7.85
C PRO A 109 -14.47 30.15 7.56
N ASP A 110 -14.30 29.76 6.29
CA ASP A 110 -14.36 28.38 5.83
C ASP A 110 -13.16 27.56 6.37
N GLU A 111 -11.95 28.14 6.34
CA GLU A 111 -10.75 27.50 6.92
C GLU A 111 -10.88 27.35 8.44
N THR A 112 -11.44 28.35 9.12
CA THR A 112 -11.64 28.31 10.56
C THR A 112 -12.64 27.22 10.95
N GLU A 113 -13.73 27.08 10.20
CA GLU A 113 -14.71 26.02 10.41
C GLU A 113 -14.09 24.63 10.20
N LEU A 114 -13.26 24.48 9.17
CA LEU A 114 -12.57 23.23 8.88
C LEU A 114 -11.55 22.85 9.96
N ILE A 115 -10.76 23.82 10.44
CA ILE A 115 -9.84 23.61 11.57
C ILE A 115 -10.62 23.20 12.83
N LEU A 116 -11.74 23.85 13.11
CA LEU A 116 -12.61 23.50 14.25
C LEU A 116 -13.18 22.10 14.14
N HIS A 117 -13.56 21.67 12.94
CA HIS A 117 -14.05 20.33 12.66
C HIS A 117 -13.01 19.26 13.06
N TYR A 118 -11.77 19.40 12.58
CA TYR A 118 -10.70 18.42 12.80
C TYR A 118 -9.98 18.54 14.14
N ALA A 119 -10.07 19.68 14.82
CA ALA A 119 -9.49 19.89 16.15
C ALA A 119 -10.45 19.52 17.28
N GLY A 120 -11.76 19.43 17.01
CA GLY A 120 -12.78 19.13 18.01
C GLY A 120 -12.62 17.75 18.66
N ALA A 121 -13.20 17.59 19.86
CA ALA A 121 -13.16 16.33 20.59
C ALA A 121 -13.73 15.18 19.76
N GLU A 122 -12.98 14.09 19.68
CA GLU A 122 -13.41 12.87 19.00
C GLU A 122 -14.68 12.31 19.65
N ARG A 123 -15.75 12.24 18.86
CA ARG A 123 -17.06 11.69 19.22
C ARG A 123 -17.41 10.57 18.25
N LEU A 124 -17.32 9.34 18.72
CA LEU A 124 -17.94 8.19 18.05
C LEU A 124 -19.45 8.28 18.26
N ARG A 125 -20.21 8.35 17.16
CA ARG A 125 -21.66 8.26 17.18
C ARG A 125 -22.09 6.99 16.45
N ILE A 126 -23.07 6.28 16.99
CA ILE A 126 -23.60 5.04 16.44
C ILE A 126 -25.13 5.13 16.47
N ARG A 127 -25.76 4.81 15.33
CA ARG A 127 -27.20 4.55 15.18
C ARG A 127 -27.36 3.07 14.87
N ALA A 128 -28.38 2.44 15.46
CA ALA A 128 -28.72 1.03 15.25
C ALA A 128 -30.19 0.83 15.62
N ASP A 129 -30.78 -0.28 15.16
CA ASP A 129 -32.17 -0.65 15.48
C ASP A 129 -32.28 -1.12 16.95
N GLU A 130 -31.27 -1.83 17.43
CA GLU A 130 -31.18 -2.32 18.81
C GLU A 130 -29.83 -1.99 19.45
N PHE A 131 -29.86 -1.66 20.74
CA PHE A 131 -28.68 -1.49 21.58
C PHE A 131 -28.87 -2.22 22.92
N SER A 132 -27.84 -2.96 23.34
CA SER A 132 -27.75 -3.58 24.65
C SER A 132 -26.36 -3.39 25.22
N SER A 133 -26.24 -3.26 26.54
CA SER A 133 -24.96 -3.12 27.21
C SER A 133 -24.95 -3.82 28.56
N ASP A 134 -23.84 -4.50 28.85
CA ASP A 134 -23.50 -4.96 30.19
C ASP A 134 -22.27 -4.18 30.68
N LEU A 135 -22.51 -3.22 31.57
CA LEU A 135 -21.44 -2.39 32.15
C LEU A 135 -20.51 -3.19 33.06
N ASN A 136 -21.01 -4.27 33.68
CA ASN A 136 -20.20 -5.12 34.55
C ASN A 136 -19.26 -5.98 33.72
N ALA A 137 -19.74 -6.52 32.59
CA ALA A 137 -18.91 -7.27 31.64
C ALA A 137 -18.07 -6.35 30.73
N GLY A 138 -18.40 -5.06 30.64
CA GLY A 138 -17.73 -4.12 29.73
C GLY A 138 -18.13 -4.31 28.27
N GLU A 139 -19.36 -4.78 28.03
CA GLU A 139 -19.85 -5.14 26.70
C GLU A 139 -20.91 -4.15 26.21
N ALA A 140 -20.85 -3.82 24.93
CA ALA A 140 -21.87 -3.09 24.20
C ALA A 140 -22.15 -3.80 22.88
N LEU A 141 -23.42 -3.94 22.54
CA LEU A 141 -23.88 -4.67 21.37
C LEU A 141 -24.94 -3.86 20.64
N PHE A 142 -24.69 -3.61 19.36
CA PHE A 142 -25.56 -2.92 18.42
C PHE A 142 -26.00 -3.91 17.34
N ARG A 143 -27.28 -3.92 16.98
CA ARG A 143 -27.84 -4.78 15.93
C ARG A 143 -28.83 -4.02 15.07
N GLY A 144 -28.90 -4.43 13.80
CA GLY A 144 -29.81 -3.86 12.81
C GLY A 144 -29.36 -2.49 12.34
N ASN A 145 -29.16 -2.35 11.01
CA ASN A 145 -28.74 -1.14 10.32
C ASN A 145 -27.73 -0.28 11.10
N VAL A 146 -26.67 -0.93 11.63
CA VAL A 146 -25.68 -0.23 12.44
C VAL A 146 -24.94 0.73 11.54
N HIS A 147 -25.03 2.01 11.85
CA HIS A 147 -24.33 3.07 11.13
C HIS A 147 -23.60 3.95 12.15
N GLY A 148 -22.28 4.03 12.02
CA GLY A 148 -21.46 4.86 12.89
C GLY A 148 -20.60 5.84 12.12
N TRP A 149 -20.21 6.91 12.80
CA TRP A 149 -19.36 7.94 12.22
C TRP A 149 -18.47 8.60 13.28
N VAL A 150 -17.26 8.92 12.85
CA VAL A 150 -16.24 9.67 13.59
C VAL A 150 -15.87 10.87 12.73
N SER A 151 -16.57 11.99 12.96
CA SER A 151 -16.45 13.18 12.09
C SER A 151 -15.02 13.67 11.95
N ARG A 152 -14.27 13.71 13.06
CA ARG A 152 -12.86 14.14 13.08
C ARG A 152 -11.97 13.34 12.12
N GLU A 153 -12.29 12.08 11.89
CA GLU A 153 -11.48 11.21 11.04
C GLU A 153 -12.06 11.06 9.64
N ASN A 154 -13.12 11.81 9.32
CA ASN A 154 -13.94 11.63 8.13
C ASN A 154 -14.30 10.15 7.87
N LEU A 155 -14.57 9.43 8.97
CA LEU A 155 -14.80 8.01 8.98
C LEU A 155 -16.28 7.74 9.19
N GLU A 156 -16.84 6.87 8.36
CA GLU A 156 -18.15 6.28 8.54
C GLU A 156 -18.08 4.77 8.33
N PHE A 157 -19.03 4.07 8.94
CA PHE A 157 -19.13 2.64 8.79
C PHE A 157 -20.57 2.16 8.86
N THR A 158 -20.81 1.03 8.22
CA THR A 158 -22.05 0.29 8.30
C THR A 158 -21.79 -1.20 8.52
N MET A 159 -22.69 -1.85 9.25
CA MET A 159 -22.70 -3.30 9.44
C MET A 159 -24.06 -3.77 10.01
N LEU A 160 -24.30 -5.07 10.02
CA LEU A 160 -25.51 -5.65 10.62
C LEU A 160 -25.40 -5.81 12.13
N LYS A 161 -24.19 -6.08 12.63
CA LYS A 161 -23.92 -6.27 14.07
C LYS A 161 -22.55 -5.70 14.42
N LEU A 162 -22.52 -4.88 15.47
CA LEU A 162 -21.29 -4.37 16.09
C LEU A 162 -21.26 -4.76 17.56
N GLN A 163 -20.20 -5.42 17.99
CA GLN A 163 -19.93 -5.72 19.39
C GLN A 163 -18.65 -5.02 19.83
N ILE A 164 -18.68 -4.40 21.00
CA ILE A 164 -17.55 -3.72 21.63
C ILE A 164 -17.36 -4.34 23.02
N ASN A 165 -16.19 -4.90 23.28
CA ASN A 165 -15.83 -5.50 24.56
C ASN A 165 -14.63 -4.75 25.15
N ARG A 166 -14.72 -4.40 26.44
CA ARG A 166 -13.61 -3.90 27.25
C ARG A 166 -13.08 -5.01 28.13
N LEU A 167 -11.89 -5.50 27.81
CA LEU A 167 -11.18 -6.52 28.56
C LEU A 167 -10.54 -5.89 29.81
N LYS A 168 -10.67 -6.55 30.96
CA LYS A 168 -10.20 -6.02 32.25
C LYS A 168 -8.77 -6.41 32.56
N GLU A 169 -8.39 -7.67 32.32
CA GLU A 169 -7.04 -8.18 32.57
C GLU A 169 -6.66 -9.28 31.54
N PRO A 170 -5.63 -9.06 30.69
CA PRO A 170 -4.99 -7.76 30.43
C PRO A 170 -6.02 -6.74 29.96
N LEU A 171 -5.75 -5.46 30.21
CA LEU A 171 -6.62 -4.40 29.71
C LEU A 171 -6.64 -4.44 28.20
N GLY A 172 -7.83 -4.34 27.62
CA GLY A 172 -7.96 -4.38 26.16
C GLY A 172 -9.30 -3.89 25.67
N GLU A 173 -9.36 -3.65 24.37
CA GLU A 173 -10.57 -3.32 23.65
C GLU A 173 -10.66 -4.22 22.42
N ARG A 174 -11.83 -4.82 22.22
CA ARG A 174 -12.12 -5.64 21.06
C ARG A 174 -13.40 -5.15 20.40
N LEU A 175 -13.34 -4.87 19.11
CA LEU A 175 -14.46 -4.50 18.28
C LEU A 175 -14.68 -5.62 17.27
N THR A 176 -15.89 -6.15 17.22
CA THR A 176 -16.28 -7.20 16.28
C THR A 176 -17.43 -6.72 15.42
N GLY A 177 -17.20 -6.64 14.12
CA GLY A 177 -18.20 -6.31 13.11
C GLY A 177 -18.60 -7.55 12.34
N ALA A 178 -19.88 -7.74 12.10
CA ALA A 178 -20.38 -8.86 11.30
C ALA A 178 -21.53 -8.44 10.39
N GLY A 179 -21.52 -9.02 9.19
CA GLY A 179 -22.56 -8.84 8.17
C GLY A 179 -22.42 -7.51 7.45
N ALA A 180 -22.01 -7.57 6.18
CA ALA A 180 -21.81 -6.42 5.29
C ALA A 180 -21.02 -5.29 5.98
N VAL A 181 -19.82 -5.64 6.48
CA VAL A 181 -18.93 -4.68 7.12
C VAL A 181 -18.39 -3.74 6.05
N TRP A 182 -18.74 -2.47 6.17
CA TRP A 182 -18.27 -1.43 5.27
C TRP A 182 -17.73 -0.25 6.07
N PHE A 183 -16.59 0.27 5.65
CA PHE A 183 -15.99 1.48 6.17
C PHE A 183 -15.66 2.39 5.00
N ARG A 184 -15.90 3.68 5.18
CA ARG A 184 -15.41 4.72 4.28
C ARG A 184 -14.68 5.77 5.08
N GLN A 185 -13.47 6.08 4.66
CA GLN A 185 -12.66 7.16 5.18
C GLN A 185 -12.14 7.97 4.01
N TRP A 186 -12.63 9.20 3.82
CA TRP A 186 -12.34 9.98 2.62
C TRP A 186 -12.68 9.22 1.32
N ASN A 187 -11.74 9.16 0.38
CA ASN A 187 -11.76 8.41 -0.87
C ASN A 187 -11.25 6.96 -0.71
N ARG A 188 -11.29 6.42 0.52
CA ARG A 188 -10.89 5.05 0.84
C ARG A 188 -12.10 4.26 1.31
N GLU A 189 -12.22 3.04 0.81
CA GLU A 189 -13.31 2.15 1.17
C GLU A 189 -12.78 0.77 1.52
N LEU A 190 -13.37 0.18 2.56
CA LEU A 190 -13.09 -1.18 3.00
C LEU A 190 -14.41 -1.93 3.12
N ASN A 191 -14.45 -3.13 2.57
CA ASN A 191 -15.57 -4.06 2.63
C ASN A 191 -15.06 -5.40 3.17
N ALA A 192 -15.85 -6.06 4.01
CA ALA A 192 -15.62 -7.42 4.47
C ALA A 192 -16.94 -8.05 4.94
N ASP A 193 -16.98 -9.36 5.14
CA ASP A 193 -18.15 -10.01 5.75
C ASP A 193 -18.03 -10.03 7.29
N TYR A 194 -16.79 -10.04 7.78
CA TYR A 194 -16.47 -10.07 9.19
C TYR A 194 -15.20 -9.28 9.50
N MET A 195 -15.18 -8.60 10.65
CA MET A 195 -14.05 -7.82 11.13
C MET A 195 -13.84 -8.04 12.62
N VAL A 196 -12.57 -8.17 13.03
CA VAL A 196 -12.14 -8.05 14.41
C VAL A 196 -11.01 -7.04 14.48
N PHE A 197 -11.20 -5.99 15.27
CA PHE A 197 -10.13 -5.09 15.67
C PHE A 197 -9.87 -5.27 17.16
N GLN A 198 -8.60 -5.42 17.54
CA GLN A 198 -8.23 -5.66 18.92
C GLN A 198 -7.04 -4.79 19.33
N ARG A 199 -7.09 -4.26 20.56
CA ARG A 199 -5.99 -3.55 21.20
C ARG A 199 -5.83 -4.03 22.63
N GLY A 200 -4.59 -4.23 23.05
CA GLY A 200 -4.22 -4.70 24.38
C GLY A 200 -3.14 -3.83 24.99
N TRP A 201 -3.19 -3.68 26.31
CA TRP A 201 -2.17 -3.00 27.10
C TRP A 201 -1.56 -3.94 28.14
N GLN A 202 -0.26 -3.77 28.38
CA GLN A 202 0.43 -4.37 29.51
C GLN A 202 0.01 -3.69 30.81
N GLY A 203 -0.39 -4.50 31.79
CA GLY A 203 -0.77 -4.03 33.12
C GLY A 203 -2.16 -3.37 33.17
N LYS A 204 -2.31 -2.40 34.09
CA LYS A 204 -3.62 -1.79 34.44
C LYS A 204 -3.78 -0.33 33.98
N ARG A 205 -2.92 0.17 33.11
CA ARG A 205 -3.00 1.54 32.57
C ARG A 205 -3.21 1.52 31.07
N ARG A 206 -4.09 2.40 30.61
CA ARG A 206 -4.31 2.65 29.17
C ARG A 206 -3.38 3.80 28.74
N ASP A 207 -2.13 3.45 28.47
CA ASP A 207 -1.10 4.37 27.99
C ASP A 207 -0.52 3.82 26.69
N SER A 208 -0.22 4.67 25.71
CA SER A 208 0.39 4.23 24.46
C SER A 208 1.74 3.54 24.68
N GLU A 209 2.47 3.93 25.73
CA GLU A 209 3.75 3.31 26.10
C GLU A 209 3.62 1.85 26.56
N PHE A 210 2.43 1.42 27.00
CA PHE A 210 2.16 0.04 27.46
C PHE A 210 1.41 -0.80 26.43
N LEU A 211 1.19 -0.31 25.21
CA LEU A 211 0.48 -1.05 24.17
C LEU A 211 1.27 -2.30 23.76
N ASN A 212 0.67 -3.49 23.83
CA ASN A 212 1.31 -4.77 23.45
C ASN A 212 0.54 -5.59 22.43
N GLU A 213 -0.68 -5.16 22.09
CA GLU A 213 -1.42 -5.75 20.99
C GLU A 213 -2.15 -4.62 20.25
N GLN A 214 -2.07 -4.65 18.92
CA GLN A 214 -2.93 -3.88 18.04
C GLN A 214 -3.05 -4.68 16.74
N THR A 215 -4.22 -5.25 16.48
CA THR A 215 -4.44 -6.15 15.35
C THR A 215 -5.77 -5.86 14.65
N LEU A 216 -5.81 -6.08 13.32
CA LEU A 216 -7.03 -6.12 12.52
C LEU A 216 -7.10 -7.46 11.79
N GLN A 217 -8.24 -8.12 11.87
CA GLN A 217 -8.57 -9.30 11.07
C GLN A 217 -9.84 -9.01 10.26
N LEU A 218 -9.79 -9.32 8.97
CA LEU A 218 -10.92 -9.23 8.05
C LEU A 218 -11.09 -10.58 7.37
N GLU A 219 -12.33 -11.03 7.22
CA GLU A 219 -12.65 -12.29 6.55
C GLU A 219 -13.85 -12.16 5.61
N GLY A 220 -13.89 -13.04 4.61
CA GLY A 220 -14.96 -13.12 3.62
C GLY A 220 -14.60 -12.39 2.33
N ASN A 221 -15.49 -11.54 1.83
CA ASN A 221 -15.26 -10.73 0.63
C ASN A 221 -14.45 -9.47 0.95
N VAL A 222 -13.19 -9.62 1.38
CA VAL A 222 -12.34 -8.48 1.76
C VAL A 222 -11.96 -7.69 0.51
N ARG A 223 -12.39 -6.44 0.45
CA ARG A 223 -12.03 -5.48 -0.60
C ARG A 223 -11.62 -4.17 0.02
N LEU A 224 -10.46 -3.67 -0.38
CA LEU A 224 -9.94 -2.37 0.02
C LEU A 224 -9.63 -1.57 -1.24
N THR A 225 -10.12 -0.34 -1.30
CA THR A 225 -9.89 0.58 -2.41
C THR A 225 -9.36 1.89 -1.85
N THR A 226 -8.24 2.35 -2.41
CA THR A 226 -7.63 3.64 -2.09
C THR A 226 -7.09 4.26 -3.39
N PRO A 227 -6.78 5.56 -3.43
CA PRO A 227 -6.09 6.14 -4.58
C PRO A 227 -4.72 5.49 -4.86
N ARG A 228 -4.07 4.96 -3.81
CA ARG A 228 -2.78 4.27 -3.92
C ARG A 228 -2.90 2.86 -4.47
N GLY A 229 -4.12 2.35 -4.64
CA GLY A 229 -4.39 1.06 -5.24
C GLY A 229 -5.52 0.28 -4.56
N SER A 230 -5.66 -0.99 -4.93
CA SER A 230 -6.71 -1.87 -4.42
C SER A 230 -6.17 -3.21 -3.92
N LEU A 231 -6.93 -3.83 -3.02
CA LEU A 231 -6.71 -5.19 -2.53
C LEU A 231 -8.03 -5.95 -2.56
N ARG A 232 -7.98 -7.18 -3.04
CA ARG A 232 -9.04 -8.19 -2.92
C ARG A 232 -8.45 -9.44 -2.31
N THR A 233 -9.03 -9.96 -1.23
CA THR A 233 -8.57 -11.18 -0.57
C THR A 233 -9.71 -11.88 0.15
N HIS A 234 -9.52 -13.14 0.56
CA HIS A 234 -10.49 -13.82 1.42
C HIS A 234 -10.24 -13.52 2.90
N LYS A 235 -8.98 -13.45 3.30
CA LYS A 235 -8.55 -13.06 4.63
C LYS A 235 -7.46 -12.02 4.57
N LEU A 236 -7.52 -11.08 5.50
CA LEU A 236 -6.46 -10.15 5.83
C LEU A 236 -6.26 -10.20 7.34
N PHE A 237 -5.00 -10.36 7.75
CA PHE A 237 -4.57 -10.11 9.11
C PHE A 237 -3.50 -9.03 9.10
N ALA A 238 -3.59 -8.07 10.01
CA ALA A 238 -2.58 -7.03 10.19
C ALA A 238 -2.25 -6.91 11.68
N ASP A 239 -0.97 -7.02 12.00
CA ASP A 239 -0.39 -6.68 13.29
C ASP A 239 0.35 -5.35 13.14
N PHE A 240 -0.22 -4.31 13.74
CA PHE A 240 0.29 -2.95 13.59
C PHE A 240 1.52 -2.70 14.45
N LEU A 241 1.70 -3.45 15.55
CA LEU A 241 2.86 -3.26 16.44
C LEU A 241 4.11 -3.90 15.87
N HIS A 242 3.96 -5.04 15.20
CA HIS A 242 5.06 -5.78 14.59
C HIS A 242 5.16 -5.54 13.08
N HIS A 243 4.47 -4.50 12.57
CA HIS A 243 4.46 -4.10 11.18
C HIS A 243 4.34 -5.27 10.20
N ARG A 244 3.42 -6.19 10.50
CA ARG A 244 3.24 -7.45 9.80
C ARG A 244 1.84 -7.58 9.24
N ALA A 245 1.72 -8.07 8.02
CA ALA A 245 0.43 -8.38 7.42
C ALA A 245 0.45 -9.73 6.72
N GLU A 246 -0.69 -10.40 6.70
CA GLU A 246 -0.92 -11.68 6.05
C GLU A 246 -2.16 -11.60 5.18
N LEU A 247 -2.06 -12.11 3.96
CA LEU A 247 -3.15 -12.20 3.00
C LEU A 247 -3.36 -13.65 2.62
N GLU A 248 -4.60 -14.11 2.61
CA GLU A 248 -4.94 -15.45 2.13
C GLU A 248 -6.14 -15.39 1.18
N GLY A 249 -5.96 -15.97 -0.01
CA GLY A 249 -7.02 -16.25 -0.97
C GLY A 249 -7.71 -17.59 -0.70
N LEU A 250 -8.69 -17.92 -1.54
CA LEU A 250 -9.27 -19.26 -1.63
C LEU A 250 -8.46 -20.10 -2.64
N PRO A 251 -8.38 -21.43 -2.47
CA PRO A 251 -7.64 -22.33 -3.36
C PRO A 251 -8.39 -22.59 -4.68
N THR A 252 -8.78 -21.52 -5.37
CA THR A 252 -9.39 -21.52 -6.71
C THR A 252 -8.74 -20.44 -7.55
N SER A 253 -8.76 -20.55 -8.87
CA SER A 253 -8.14 -19.56 -9.76
C SER A 253 -8.70 -18.14 -9.55
N GLU A 254 -10.02 -18.01 -9.36
CA GLU A 254 -10.66 -16.74 -9.02
C GLU A 254 -10.52 -16.32 -7.54
N GLY A 255 -10.14 -17.28 -6.70
CA GLY A 255 -10.00 -17.15 -5.25
C GLY A 255 -8.69 -16.54 -4.79
N ARG A 256 -7.67 -16.46 -5.66
CA ARG A 256 -6.39 -15.80 -5.37
C ARG A 256 -6.62 -14.37 -4.90
N PHE A 257 -5.81 -13.94 -3.92
CA PHE A 257 -5.82 -12.53 -3.58
C PHE A 257 -5.23 -11.75 -4.76
N ARG A 258 -5.62 -10.49 -4.88
CA ARG A 258 -5.10 -9.56 -5.88
C ARG A 258 -4.78 -8.23 -5.21
N VAL A 259 -3.56 -7.76 -5.38
CA VAL A 259 -3.15 -6.41 -4.99
C VAL A 259 -2.76 -5.64 -6.23
N GLU A 260 -3.23 -4.41 -6.32
CA GLU A 260 -2.80 -3.43 -7.31
C GLU A 260 -2.30 -2.20 -6.56
N ALA A 261 -1.11 -1.72 -6.88
CA ALA A 261 -0.47 -0.60 -6.20
C ALA A 261 0.06 0.42 -7.22
N ASN A 262 -0.27 1.69 -7.02
CA ASN A 262 0.26 2.83 -7.78
C ASN A 262 1.56 3.31 -7.12
N LEU A 263 2.69 2.94 -7.71
CA LEU A 263 4.02 3.23 -7.16
C LEU A 263 4.33 4.73 -7.12
N ASP A 264 3.75 5.53 -8.02
CA ASP A 264 3.97 6.98 -8.04
C ASP A 264 3.24 7.67 -6.88
N LEU A 265 2.01 7.24 -6.58
CA LEU A 265 1.26 7.76 -5.43
C LEU A 265 1.80 7.28 -4.09
N ILE A 266 2.39 6.09 -4.04
CA ILE A 266 3.04 5.58 -2.83
C ILE A 266 4.30 6.38 -2.50
N ALA A 267 4.99 6.89 -3.53
CA ALA A 267 6.14 7.78 -3.35
C ALA A 267 5.78 9.16 -2.81
N LEU A 268 4.50 9.50 -2.86
CA LEU A 268 3.94 10.78 -2.44
C LEU A 268 2.98 10.55 -1.26
N PRO A 269 3.50 10.18 -0.07
CA PRO A 269 2.67 9.89 1.10
C PRO A 269 1.83 11.09 1.56
N GLU A 270 2.26 12.31 1.23
CA GLU A 270 1.60 13.57 1.59
C GLU A 270 0.83 14.22 0.42
N ALA A 271 0.54 13.48 -0.66
CA ALA A 271 -0.27 14.01 -1.76
C ALA A 271 -1.65 14.49 -1.29
N ASP A 272 -2.08 15.65 -1.80
CA ASP A 272 -3.45 16.13 -1.66
C ASP A 272 -4.44 15.29 -2.50
N GLU A 273 -5.74 15.46 -2.24
CA GLU A 273 -6.77 14.67 -2.91
C GLU A 273 -6.81 14.90 -4.42
N ALA A 274 -6.58 16.14 -4.88
CA ALA A 274 -6.55 16.46 -6.31
C ALA A 274 -5.41 15.73 -7.04
N THR A 275 -4.23 15.66 -6.42
CA THR A 275 -3.06 14.94 -6.91
C THR A 275 -3.28 13.43 -6.90
N GLU A 276 -3.90 12.90 -5.82
CA GLU A 276 -4.32 11.51 -5.72
C GLU A 276 -5.23 11.10 -6.88
N LEU A 277 -6.31 11.85 -7.11
CA LEU A 277 -7.27 11.58 -8.18
C LEU A 277 -6.65 11.67 -9.58
N ARG A 278 -5.81 12.68 -9.82
CA ARG A 278 -5.13 12.86 -11.10
C ARG A 278 -4.20 11.69 -11.44
N LEU A 279 -3.38 11.25 -10.49
CA LEU A 279 -2.45 10.14 -10.71
C LEU A 279 -3.15 8.78 -10.69
N ALA A 280 -4.25 8.62 -9.96
CA ALA A 280 -5.03 7.39 -9.99
C ALA A 280 -5.59 7.10 -11.40
N GLY A 281 -6.01 8.14 -12.13
CA GLY A 281 -6.57 8.03 -13.49
C GLY A 281 -5.56 8.06 -14.65
N ASP A 282 -4.29 8.37 -14.41
CA ASP A 282 -3.27 8.45 -15.45
C ASP A 282 -2.83 7.04 -15.88
N PRO A 283 -2.86 6.67 -17.18
CA PRO A 283 -2.43 5.35 -17.64
C PRO A 283 -0.91 5.17 -17.66
N ASN A 284 -0.13 6.25 -17.61
CA ASN A 284 1.34 6.19 -17.66
C ASN A 284 1.98 6.02 -16.28
N VAL A 285 1.18 6.06 -15.21
CA VAL A 285 1.69 5.84 -13.85
C VAL A 285 2.13 4.41 -13.67
N GLN A 286 3.16 4.26 -12.85
CA GLN A 286 3.72 2.96 -12.56
C GLN A 286 2.78 2.20 -11.64
N ARG A 287 2.25 1.08 -12.14
CA ARG A 287 1.43 0.17 -11.32
C ARG A 287 2.09 -1.17 -11.23
N VAL A 288 1.95 -1.78 -10.05
CA VAL A 288 2.32 -3.16 -9.81
C VAL A 288 1.08 -3.91 -9.40
N ILE A 289 0.90 -5.05 -10.03
CA ILE A 289 -0.20 -5.96 -9.81
C ILE A 289 0.41 -7.27 -9.32
N VAL A 290 -0.10 -7.81 -8.22
CA VAL A 290 0.31 -9.11 -7.66
C VAL A 290 -0.91 -9.98 -7.44
N GLN A 291 -0.86 -11.23 -7.86
CA GLN A 291 -1.83 -12.27 -7.50
C GLN A 291 -1.10 -13.48 -6.94
N ALA A 292 -1.62 -14.07 -5.87
CA ALA A 292 -1.16 -15.37 -5.36
C ALA A 292 -2.21 -15.96 -4.39
N TYR A 293 -1.92 -17.14 -3.84
CA TYR A 293 -2.76 -17.73 -2.78
C TYR A 293 -2.47 -17.17 -1.40
N ARG A 294 -1.20 -16.92 -1.07
CA ARG A 294 -0.80 -16.41 0.26
C ARG A 294 0.26 -15.35 0.15
N ALA A 295 0.22 -14.37 1.05
CA ALA A 295 1.30 -13.41 1.21
C ALA A 295 1.57 -13.13 2.68
N VAL A 296 2.84 -12.97 3.03
CA VAL A 296 3.29 -12.45 4.32
C VAL A 296 4.19 -11.26 4.05
N LEU A 297 3.85 -10.13 4.67
CA LEU A 297 4.61 -8.88 4.62
C LEU A 297 5.12 -8.57 6.02
N ASP A 298 6.42 -8.38 6.18
CA ASP A 298 7.07 -8.07 7.45
C ASP A 298 8.01 -6.88 7.21
N ALA A 299 7.54 -5.67 7.53
CA ALA A 299 8.28 -4.45 7.23
C ALA A 299 9.50 -4.27 8.13
N ASP A 300 9.47 -4.81 9.35
CA ASP A 300 10.60 -4.77 10.30
C ASP A 300 11.78 -5.60 9.78
N LYS A 301 11.49 -6.73 9.11
CA LYS A 301 12.49 -7.51 8.39
C LYS A 301 12.77 -7.00 6.98
N GLY A 302 11.94 -6.10 6.45
CA GLY A 302 12.01 -5.66 5.07
C GLY A 302 11.72 -6.79 4.07
N GLU A 303 10.84 -7.73 4.43
CA GLU A 303 10.54 -8.90 3.61
C GLU A 303 9.07 -8.93 3.19
N ALA A 304 8.80 -9.29 1.94
CA ALA A 304 7.50 -9.84 1.56
C ALA A 304 7.67 -11.12 0.78
N VAL A 305 6.80 -12.07 1.08
CA VAL A 305 6.82 -13.41 0.54
C VAL A 305 5.44 -13.69 -0.01
N PHE A 306 5.38 -14.09 -1.27
CA PHE A 306 4.16 -14.47 -1.98
C PHE A 306 4.28 -15.94 -2.37
N GLU A 307 3.21 -16.72 -2.17
CA GLU A 307 3.22 -18.16 -2.38
C GLU A 307 1.95 -18.65 -3.07
N GLY A 308 2.14 -19.63 -3.96
CA GLY A 308 1.13 -20.35 -4.70
C GLY A 308 0.65 -19.58 -5.92
N GLU A 309 1.03 -20.08 -7.11
CA GLU A 309 0.72 -19.48 -8.41
C GLU A 309 0.89 -17.95 -8.44
N VAL A 310 2.08 -17.49 -8.06
CA VAL A 310 2.37 -16.06 -7.98
C VAL A 310 2.48 -15.49 -9.38
N GLU A 311 1.70 -14.46 -9.66
CA GLU A 311 1.79 -13.63 -10.85
C GLU A 311 2.05 -12.19 -10.45
N MET A 312 3.09 -11.58 -11.01
CA MET A 312 3.39 -10.17 -10.85
C MET A 312 3.43 -9.49 -12.21
N GLU A 313 2.82 -8.32 -12.31
CA GLU A 313 2.81 -7.49 -13.50
C GLU A 313 3.17 -6.05 -13.14
N ARG A 314 3.97 -5.40 -14.00
CA ARG A 314 4.32 -3.99 -13.89
C ARG A 314 3.95 -3.26 -15.18
N THR A 315 3.19 -2.18 -15.05
CA THR A 315 2.81 -1.29 -16.13
C THR A 315 3.50 0.07 -15.96
N PRO A 316 3.82 0.81 -17.03
CA PRO A 316 3.51 0.53 -18.44
C PRO A 316 4.53 -0.35 -19.18
N GLU A 317 5.57 -0.85 -18.50
CA GLU A 317 6.68 -1.59 -19.14
C GLU A 317 6.33 -3.01 -19.62
N GLU A 318 5.10 -3.47 -19.37
CA GLU A 318 4.62 -4.80 -19.74
C GLU A 318 5.52 -5.93 -19.23
N MET A 319 6.13 -5.73 -18.06
CA MET A 319 6.92 -6.74 -17.39
C MET A 319 5.99 -7.68 -16.61
N PHE A 320 6.15 -8.99 -16.82
CA PHE A 320 5.38 -10.04 -16.18
C PHE A 320 6.29 -11.12 -15.62
N VAL A 321 5.99 -11.61 -14.42
CA VAL A 321 6.71 -12.69 -13.75
C VAL A 321 5.69 -13.68 -13.19
N ARG A 322 5.91 -14.97 -13.45
CA ARG A 322 5.16 -16.07 -12.83
C ARG A 322 6.12 -17.03 -12.12
N ALA A 323 5.76 -17.49 -10.93
CA ALA A 323 6.49 -18.51 -10.17
C ALA A 323 5.60 -19.11 -9.07
N GLU A 324 5.99 -20.21 -8.43
CA GLU A 324 5.26 -20.70 -7.25
C GLU A 324 5.53 -19.86 -6.01
N ARG A 325 6.72 -19.27 -5.91
CA ARG A 325 7.09 -18.44 -4.78
C ARG A 325 7.91 -17.24 -5.24
N ILE A 326 7.55 -16.06 -4.75
CA ILE A 326 8.34 -14.84 -4.95
C ILE A 326 8.64 -14.22 -3.58
N ALA A 327 9.91 -14.03 -3.27
CA ALA A 327 10.39 -13.33 -2.09
C ALA A 327 11.06 -12.02 -2.50
N LEU A 328 10.65 -10.93 -1.87
CA LEU A 328 11.21 -9.59 -2.04
C LEU A 328 11.90 -9.19 -0.74
N HIS A 329 13.12 -8.66 -0.85
CA HIS A 329 13.90 -8.13 0.27
C HIS A 329 14.21 -6.66 0.04
N ALA A 330 13.94 -5.82 1.04
CA ALA A 330 14.22 -4.40 1.05
C ALA A 330 15.22 -4.01 2.13
N ASP A 331 15.82 -2.84 1.94
CA ASP A 331 16.64 -2.18 2.96
C ASP A 331 15.79 -1.47 4.03
N LYS A 332 16.47 -0.84 5.00
CA LYS A 332 15.81 -0.09 6.08
C LYS A 332 15.00 1.12 5.61
N ALA A 333 15.31 1.65 4.43
CA ALA A 333 14.54 2.71 3.78
C ALA A 333 13.42 2.13 2.89
N GLN A 334 13.11 0.84 3.06
CA GLN A 334 12.09 0.07 2.34
C GLN A 334 12.32 -0.01 0.83
N ARG A 335 13.59 0.07 0.44
CA ARG A 335 14.04 0.05 -0.95
C ARG A 335 14.37 -1.37 -1.36
N LEU A 336 13.74 -1.91 -2.41
CA LEU A 336 14.05 -3.26 -2.89
C LEU A 336 15.55 -3.41 -3.13
N GLN A 337 16.14 -4.47 -2.61
CA GLN A 337 17.52 -4.88 -2.85
C GLN A 337 17.56 -6.11 -3.74
N LEU A 338 16.68 -7.08 -3.45
CA LEU A 338 16.70 -8.39 -4.08
C LEU A 338 15.28 -8.91 -4.26
N ALA A 339 14.98 -9.47 -5.43
CA ALA A 339 13.83 -10.33 -5.65
C ALA A 339 14.32 -11.75 -5.97
N ARG A 340 13.64 -12.77 -5.45
CA ARG A 340 13.86 -14.18 -5.77
C ARG A 340 12.55 -14.80 -6.18
N ALA A 341 12.54 -15.46 -7.31
CA ALA A 341 11.45 -16.28 -7.81
C ALA A 341 11.91 -17.74 -7.87
N GLU A 342 11.08 -18.66 -7.41
CA GLU A 342 11.40 -20.07 -7.30
C GLU A 342 10.27 -20.94 -7.85
N GLN A 343 10.67 -22.03 -8.50
CA GLN A 343 9.83 -23.06 -9.12
C GLN A 343 9.01 -22.53 -10.30
N ASP A 344 9.22 -23.15 -11.47
CA ASP A 344 8.54 -22.85 -12.74
C ASP A 344 8.52 -21.36 -13.10
N VAL A 345 9.68 -20.70 -12.91
CA VAL A 345 9.82 -19.27 -13.14
C VAL A 345 9.68 -18.96 -14.62
N CYS A 346 8.78 -18.04 -14.94
CA CYS A 346 8.62 -17.48 -16.27
C CYS A 346 8.61 -15.95 -16.19
N LEU A 347 9.56 -15.32 -16.85
CA LEU A 347 9.71 -13.87 -16.96
C LEU A 347 9.41 -13.44 -18.39
N GLN A 348 8.59 -12.43 -18.56
CA GLN A 348 8.25 -11.85 -19.86
C GLN A 348 8.39 -10.33 -19.82
N GLN A 349 9.04 -9.79 -20.85
CA GLN A 349 9.22 -8.37 -21.12
C GLN A 349 9.00 -8.14 -22.63
N PRO A 350 8.77 -6.90 -23.09
CA PRO A 350 8.68 -6.60 -24.51
C PRO A 350 9.89 -7.13 -25.29
N GLY A 351 9.66 -8.07 -26.21
CA GLY A 351 10.70 -8.68 -27.04
C GLY A 351 11.59 -9.72 -26.37
N ARG A 352 11.33 -10.10 -25.11
CA ARG A 352 12.12 -11.11 -24.38
C ARG A 352 11.27 -11.96 -23.44
N VAL A 353 11.42 -13.28 -23.54
CA VAL A 353 10.81 -14.25 -22.62
C VAL A 353 11.88 -15.17 -22.07
N ALA A 354 11.81 -15.49 -20.79
CA ALA A 354 12.77 -16.34 -20.11
C ALA A 354 12.08 -17.33 -19.16
N ARG A 355 12.67 -18.53 -19.03
CA ARG A 355 12.23 -19.59 -18.12
C ARG A 355 13.42 -20.14 -17.35
N ALA A 356 13.19 -20.56 -16.11
CA ALA A 356 14.18 -21.24 -15.28
C ALA A 356 13.52 -21.88 -14.04
N ASN A 357 14.26 -22.72 -13.33
CA ASN A 357 13.84 -23.25 -12.03
C ASN A 357 13.88 -22.16 -10.94
N ARG A 358 14.82 -21.21 -11.05
CA ARG A 358 14.92 -20.03 -10.19
C ARG A 358 15.32 -18.79 -10.98
N ALA A 359 14.84 -17.65 -10.53
CA ALA A 359 15.37 -16.36 -10.95
C ALA A 359 15.68 -15.51 -9.73
N SER A 360 16.74 -14.72 -9.81
CA SER A 360 17.00 -13.65 -8.84
C SER A 360 17.26 -12.34 -9.57
N PHE A 361 16.82 -11.25 -8.98
CA PHE A 361 17.06 -9.91 -9.49
C PHE A 361 17.71 -9.07 -8.40
N ASP A 362 18.85 -8.47 -8.72
CA ASP A 362 19.60 -7.57 -7.83
C ASP A 362 19.44 -6.13 -8.30
N GLU A 363 18.95 -5.27 -7.40
CA GLU A 363 18.60 -3.88 -7.73
C GLU A 363 19.82 -3.00 -8.02
N LEU A 364 20.96 -3.28 -7.37
CA LEU A 364 22.17 -2.47 -7.50
C LEU A 364 22.84 -2.70 -8.86
N THR A 365 22.94 -3.96 -9.26
CA THR A 365 23.58 -4.39 -10.50
C THR A 365 22.63 -4.37 -11.69
N LYS A 366 21.31 -4.29 -11.45
CA LYS A 366 20.26 -4.41 -12.46
C LYS A 366 20.35 -5.71 -13.26
N MET A 367 20.86 -6.77 -12.63
CA MET A 367 21.02 -8.08 -13.23
C MET A 367 19.94 -9.05 -12.76
N ILE A 368 19.40 -9.78 -13.73
CA ILE A 368 18.56 -10.95 -13.56
C ILE A 368 19.46 -12.17 -13.76
N VAL A 369 19.45 -13.09 -12.80
CA VAL A 369 20.17 -14.34 -12.87
C VAL A 369 19.14 -15.46 -12.90
N LEU A 370 19.16 -16.23 -13.99
CA LEU A 370 18.35 -17.42 -14.20
C LEU A 370 19.19 -18.66 -13.87
N GLU A 371 18.63 -19.59 -13.10
CA GLU A 371 19.32 -20.81 -12.68
C GLU A 371 18.43 -22.05 -12.80
N GLY A 372 19.04 -23.15 -13.26
CA GLY A 372 18.39 -24.44 -13.49
C GLY A 372 17.52 -24.40 -14.74
N ASP A 373 17.89 -25.17 -15.75
CA ASP A 373 17.17 -25.30 -17.02
C ASP A 373 16.78 -23.94 -17.62
N ALA A 374 17.72 -22.99 -17.61
CA ALA A 374 17.47 -21.63 -18.05
C ALA A 374 17.35 -21.56 -19.57
N GLU A 375 16.24 -20.99 -20.04
CA GLU A 375 15.94 -20.77 -21.45
C GLU A 375 15.52 -19.31 -21.67
N VAL A 376 16.06 -18.67 -22.71
CA VAL A 376 15.74 -17.27 -23.03
C VAL A 376 15.52 -17.12 -24.52
N LEU A 377 14.39 -16.55 -24.90
CA LEU A 377 14.11 -16.09 -26.26
C LEU A 377 14.13 -14.55 -26.27
N SER A 378 15.04 -13.97 -27.04
CA SER A 378 15.22 -12.50 -27.14
C SER A 378 15.41 -12.10 -28.60
N GLY A 379 14.35 -11.64 -29.25
CA GLY A 379 14.34 -11.42 -30.69
C GLY A 379 14.64 -12.71 -31.46
N GLN A 380 15.70 -12.71 -32.26
CA GLN A 380 16.16 -13.86 -33.05
C GLN A 380 17.08 -14.83 -32.29
N TYR A 381 17.39 -14.55 -31.02
CA TYR A 381 18.33 -15.35 -30.23
C TYR A 381 17.58 -16.25 -29.26
N TYR A 382 17.84 -17.55 -29.34
CA TYR A 382 17.42 -18.53 -28.34
C TYR A 382 18.66 -19.02 -27.57
N LEU A 383 18.64 -18.86 -26.25
CA LEU A 383 19.72 -19.17 -25.32
C LEU A 383 19.29 -20.30 -24.40
N ARG A 384 20.16 -21.28 -24.18
CA ARG A 384 19.96 -22.34 -23.19
C ARG A 384 21.21 -22.55 -22.34
N GLY A 385 21.02 -22.80 -21.05
CA GLY A 385 22.12 -23.10 -20.14
C GLY A 385 21.65 -23.41 -18.72
N ASN A 386 22.57 -23.87 -17.86
CA ASN A 386 22.26 -24.07 -16.45
C ASN A 386 22.16 -22.75 -15.68
N ARG A 387 22.88 -21.72 -16.14
CA ARG A 387 22.84 -20.37 -15.58
C ARG A 387 22.94 -19.35 -16.70
N ILE A 388 22.08 -18.33 -16.68
CA ILE A 388 22.10 -17.22 -17.63
C ILE A 388 21.93 -15.91 -16.85
N ASN A 389 22.89 -15.01 -17.00
CA ASN A 389 22.76 -13.63 -16.51
C ASN A 389 22.11 -12.78 -17.61
N LEU A 390 21.27 -11.82 -17.24
CA LEU A 390 20.62 -10.87 -18.14
C LEU A 390 20.60 -9.50 -17.47
N PHE A 391 20.74 -8.42 -18.23
CA PHE A 391 20.40 -7.10 -17.68
C PHE A 391 18.90 -6.86 -17.79
N LEU A 392 18.35 -6.09 -16.84
CA LEU A 392 16.94 -5.70 -16.86
C LEU A 392 16.53 -5.01 -18.16
N GLU A 393 17.43 -4.19 -18.73
CA GLU A 393 17.26 -3.56 -20.05
C GLU A 393 17.33 -4.62 -21.17
N VAL A 394 16.25 -4.73 -21.96
CA VAL A 394 16.13 -5.77 -23.01
C VAL A 394 17.18 -5.62 -24.11
N ASN A 395 17.62 -4.40 -24.40
CA ASN A 395 18.61 -4.10 -25.45
C ASN A 395 20.05 -4.46 -25.05
N ARG A 396 20.27 -4.97 -23.84
CA ARG A 396 21.59 -5.37 -23.33
C ARG A 396 21.48 -6.77 -22.75
N GLY A 397 21.93 -7.77 -23.50
CA GLY A 397 22.07 -9.15 -23.02
C GLY A 397 23.55 -9.49 -22.83
N PHE A 398 23.90 -10.03 -21.66
CA PHE A 398 25.19 -10.68 -21.45
C PHE A 398 24.93 -12.08 -20.90
N ALA A 399 24.89 -13.07 -21.78
CA ALA A 399 24.68 -14.45 -21.40
C ALA A 399 26.04 -15.08 -21.06
N GLN A 400 26.18 -15.62 -19.85
CA GLN A 400 27.40 -16.31 -19.41
C GLN A 400 27.04 -17.65 -18.76
N GLY A 401 27.59 -18.74 -19.31
CA GLY A 401 27.50 -20.08 -18.73
C GLY A 401 28.57 -20.29 -17.67
N ASP A 402 28.41 -21.34 -16.86
CA ASP A 402 29.46 -21.75 -15.93
C ASP A 402 30.53 -22.60 -16.64
N GLU A 403 31.70 -22.78 -16.02
CA GLU A 403 32.83 -23.54 -16.60
C GLU A 403 32.48 -25.01 -16.92
N THR A 404 31.44 -25.55 -16.28
CA THR A 404 31.01 -26.95 -16.41
C THR A 404 29.78 -27.14 -17.29
N ALA A 405 29.07 -26.06 -17.62
CA ALA A 405 27.84 -26.01 -18.39
C ALA A 405 27.86 -24.76 -19.30
N PRO A 406 28.47 -24.86 -20.51
CA PRO A 406 28.52 -23.75 -21.45
C PRO A 406 27.11 -23.36 -21.92
N ILE A 407 26.97 -22.13 -22.41
CA ILE A 407 25.72 -21.68 -23.02
C ILE A 407 25.64 -22.17 -24.46
N GLU A 408 24.46 -22.64 -24.83
CA GLU A 408 24.08 -22.89 -26.21
C GLU A 408 23.32 -21.68 -26.75
N VAL A 409 23.72 -21.20 -27.93
CA VAL A 409 23.10 -20.06 -28.61
C VAL A 409 22.64 -20.49 -29.99
N THR A 410 21.35 -20.35 -30.26
CA THR A 410 20.75 -20.57 -31.57
C THR A 410 20.30 -19.24 -32.15
N ILE A 411 20.78 -18.92 -33.35
CA ILE A 411 20.38 -17.73 -34.11
C ILE A 411 19.34 -18.15 -35.14
N LEU A 412 18.13 -17.64 -35.01
CA LEU A 412 17.03 -17.90 -35.93
C LEU A 412 17.24 -17.05 -37.19
N MET A 413 17.59 -17.69 -38.31
CA MET A 413 17.99 -17.01 -39.55
C MET A 413 16.83 -16.72 -40.52
N ASP A 414 15.66 -17.32 -40.31
CA ASP A 414 14.42 -17.08 -41.08
C ASP A 414 13.17 -17.36 -40.21
N GLU A 415 12.03 -16.71 -40.49
CA GLU A 415 10.74 -16.96 -39.80
C GLU A 415 10.16 -18.37 -40.08
N SER A 416 10.71 -19.12 -41.04
CA SER A 416 10.12 -20.33 -41.61
C SER A 416 10.86 -21.65 -41.32
N ASP A 417 12.05 -21.63 -40.72
CA ASP A 417 12.76 -22.86 -40.33
C ASP A 417 12.28 -23.34 -38.95
N THR A 418 11.32 -24.27 -38.98
CA THR A 418 10.87 -25.16 -37.88
C THR A 418 11.24 -24.67 -36.48
N THR A 419 10.49 -23.67 -36.01
CA THR A 419 10.61 -23.07 -34.68
C THR A 419 10.50 -24.12 -33.58
N PRO A 420 11.52 -24.30 -32.71
CA PRO A 420 11.23 -24.67 -31.34
C PRO A 420 10.57 -23.46 -30.70
N THR A 421 9.28 -23.59 -30.43
CA THR A 421 8.61 -23.04 -29.24
C THR A 421 8.75 -21.53 -29.03
N SER A 422 7.89 -20.74 -29.70
CA SER A 422 7.46 -19.49 -29.07
C SER A 422 6.77 -19.88 -27.76
N PHE A 423 7.36 -19.47 -26.65
CA PHE A 423 6.76 -19.73 -25.35
C PHE A 423 6.36 -18.41 -24.71
N SER A 424 5.12 -18.37 -24.23
CA SER A 424 4.55 -17.26 -23.49
C SER A 424 4.54 -17.62 -22.01
N CYS A 425 4.62 -16.60 -21.16
CA CYS A 425 4.35 -16.75 -19.73
C CYS A 425 2.86 -16.61 -19.41
N ARG A 426 2.07 -16.05 -20.36
CA ARG A 426 0.62 -15.91 -20.30
C ARG A 426 -0.10 -16.89 -21.21
#